data_AF-A0A520XMN0-F1
#
_entry.id   AF-A0A520XMN0-F1
#
_cell.length_a   1.000
_cell.length_b   1.000
_cell.length_c   1.000
_cell.angle_alpha   90.00
_cell.angle_beta   90.00
_cell.angle_gamma   90.00
#
_symmetry.space_group_name_H-M   'P 1'
#
loop_
_entity.id
_entity.type
_entity.pdbx_description
1 polymer ?
#
loop_
_entity_poly.entity_id
_entity_poly.type
_entity_poly.pdbx_seq_one_letter_code
_entity_poly.pdbx_strand_id
1 'polypeptide(L)'
;MTDKSPEHQAAHRPGKLLYLSLGLGLLWIFLALRTPDRTVHFGPPLVAAAVAMSHRSTGSGPLSNPAAAGAAVSGLMNALIATGILAFNDALEGPTLLPFGDALVETVVFAFAGAGLGFVIGIWGRGKPAKE
;
A
#
# COMPACT_ATOMS: atom_id res chain seq x y z
N MET A 1 -9.48 16.30 44.27
CA MET A 1 -9.93 16.95 43.02
C MET A 1 -8.88 16.66 41.97
N THR A 2 -9.06 15.56 41.25
CA THR A 2 -8.14 15.08 40.22
C THR A 2 -8.64 15.59 38.88
N ASP A 3 -7.91 16.56 38.34
CA ASP A 3 -8.12 17.13 37.02
C ASP A 3 -7.82 16.07 35.97
N LYS A 4 -8.86 15.35 35.52
CA LYS A 4 -8.80 14.53 34.32
C LYS A 4 -8.92 15.47 33.14
N SER A 5 -7.83 16.16 32.84
CA SER A 5 -7.72 16.98 31.64
C SER A 5 -8.03 16.09 30.44
N PRO A 6 -9.03 16.44 29.61
CA PRO A 6 -9.33 15.73 28.38
C PRO A 6 -8.23 16.05 27.36
N GLU A 7 -7.05 15.49 27.58
CA GLU A 7 -6.01 15.38 26.57
C GLU A 7 -6.58 14.53 25.44
N HIS A 8 -7.20 15.23 24.50
CA HIS A 8 -7.19 14.97 23.08
C HIS A 8 -6.85 13.52 22.71
N GLN A 9 -7.84 12.64 22.92
CA GLN A 9 -8.13 11.60 21.95
C GLN A 9 -8.50 12.31 20.63
N ALA A 10 -7.50 12.85 19.95
CA ALA A 10 -7.58 13.07 18.52
C ALA A 10 -7.77 11.67 17.95
N ALA A 11 -9.02 11.29 17.77
CA ALA A 11 -9.41 10.05 17.16
C ALA A 11 -8.67 9.99 15.83
N HIS A 12 -7.59 9.21 15.79
CA HIS A 12 -6.95 8.80 14.56
C HIS A 12 -8.10 8.35 13.67
N ARG A 13 -8.33 9.02 12.54
CA ARG A 13 -9.25 8.55 11.52
C ARG A 13 -8.42 7.70 10.56
N PRO A 14 -8.13 6.42 10.88
CA PRO A 14 -7.30 5.56 10.05
C PRO A 14 -7.89 5.36 8.64
N GLY A 15 -9.18 5.63 8.46
CA GLY A 15 -9.89 5.38 7.21
C GLY A 15 -9.32 6.12 5.99
N LYS A 16 -8.79 7.34 6.15
CA LYS A 16 -8.34 8.13 4.98
C LYS A 16 -7.11 7.54 4.30
N LEU A 17 -6.22 6.91 5.05
CA LEU A 17 -4.96 6.35 4.53
C LEU A 17 -5.20 5.09 3.71
N LEU A 18 -6.30 4.38 3.95
CA LEU A 18 -6.63 3.12 3.30
C LEU A 18 -7.34 3.32 1.95
N TYR A 19 -8.02 4.45 1.75
CA TYR A 19 -8.83 4.66 0.53
C TYR A 19 -8.00 4.64 -0.75
N LEU A 20 -6.78 5.17 -0.76
CA LEU A 20 -5.94 5.14 -1.96
C LEU A 20 -5.53 3.71 -2.30
N SER A 21 -5.10 2.94 -1.29
CA SER A 21 -4.71 1.53 -1.48
C SER A 21 -5.89 0.69 -1.96
N LEU A 22 -7.06 0.85 -1.34
CA LEU A 22 -8.28 0.18 -1.76
C LEU A 22 -8.72 0.61 -3.17
N GLY A 23 -8.70 1.90 -3.47
CA GLY A 23 -9.07 2.43 -4.78
C GLY A 23 -8.15 1.91 -5.89
N LEU A 24 -6.83 1.90 -5.64
CA LEU A 24 -5.87 1.31 -6.57
C LEU A 24 -6.06 -0.20 -6.71
N GLY A 25 -6.38 -0.91 -5.63
CA GLY A 25 -6.67 -2.34 -5.66
C GLY A 25 -7.90 -2.65 -6.52
N LEU A 26 -8.99 -1.93 -6.30
CA LEU A 26 -10.22 -2.07 -7.10
C LEU A 26 -10.00 -1.70 -8.56
N LEU A 27 -9.26 -0.62 -8.83
CA LEU A 27 -8.91 -0.22 -10.19
C LEU A 27 -8.07 -1.30 -10.88
N TRP A 28 -7.08 -1.85 -10.19
CA TRP A 28 -6.26 -2.93 -10.72
C TRP A 28 -7.07 -4.19 -11.01
N ILE A 29 -7.94 -4.60 -10.07
CA ILE A 29 -8.86 -5.72 -10.28
C ILE A 29 -9.73 -5.48 -11.52
N PHE A 30 -10.33 -4.30 -11.63
CA PHE A 30 -11.19 -3.94 -12.74
C PHE A 30 -10.46 -4.01 -14.09
N LEU A 31 -9.23 -3.48 -14.16
CA LEU A 31 -8.40 -3.52 -15.37
C LEU A 31 -8.02 -4.96 -15.72
N ALA A 32 -7.62 -5.76 -14.74
CA ALA A 32 -7.20 -7.14 -14.95
C ALA A 32 -8.34 -8.03 -15.45
N LEU A 33 -9.55 -7.86 -14.91
CA LEU A 33 -10.75 -8.56 -15.38
C LEU A 33 -11.18 -8.14 -16.79
N ARG A 34 -10.84 -6.92 -17.24
CA ARG A 34 -11.22 -6.41 -18.56
C ARG A 34 -10.22 -6.76 -19.65
N THR A 35 -8.94 -6.86 -19.31
CA THR A 35 -7.85 -7.13 -20.26
C THR A 35 -6.82 -8.06 -19.62
N PRO A 36 -7.17 -9.33 -19.34
CA PRO A 36 -6.30 -10.25 -18.61
C PRO A 36 -4.95 -10.45 -19.31
N ASP A 37 -4.96 -10.53 -20.65
CA ASP A 37 -3.80 -10.68 -21.53
C ASP A 37 -2.84 -9.48 -21.53
N ARG A 38 -3.27 -8.32 -21.05
CA ARG A 38 -2.48 -7.07 -21.01
C ARG A 38 -2.19 -6.60 -19.59
N THR A 39 -2.59 -7.36 -18.58
CA THR A 39 -2.43 -6.97 -17.20
C THR A 39 -0.95 -7.00 -16.85
N VAL A 40 -0.37 -5.82 -16.62
CA VAL A 40 1.01 -5.75 -16.14
C VAL A 40 1.00 -5.91 -14.62
N HIS A 41 1.86 -6.79 -14.10
CA HIS A 41 1.96 -7.13 -12.68
C HIS A 41 2.51 -6.00 -11.77
N PHE A 42 2.43 -4.73 -12.19
CA PHE A 42 2.81 -3.55 -11.40
C PHE A 42 1.72 -3.05 -10.44
N GLY A 43 0.50 -3.58 -10.53
CA GLY A 43 -0.60 -3.26 -9.61
C GLY A 43 -0.26 -3.50 -8.12
N PRO A 44 0.20 -4.71 -7.72
CA PRO A 44 0.48 -5.03 -6.33
C PRO A 44 1.50 -4.13 -5.65
N PRO A 45 2.66 -3.78 -6.26
CA PRO A 45 3.59 -2.83 -5.67
C PRO A 45 2.95 -1.48 -5.33
N LEU A 46 2.13 -0.96 -6.24
CA LEU A 46 1.45 0.32 -6.07
C LEU A 46 0.41 0.25 -4.95
N VAL A 47 -0.41 -0.80 -4.93
CA VAL A 47 -1.41 -1.04 -3.89
C VAL A 47 -0.75 -1.15 -2.51
N ALA A 48 0.38 -1.86 -2.44
CA ALA A 48 1.13 -2.07 -1.20
C ALA A 48 1.79 -0.80 -0.67
N ALA A 49 2.39 0.02 -1.54
CA ALA A 49 3.01 1.29 -1.15
C ALA A 49 2.00 2.41 -0.85
N ALA A 50 0.76 2.30 -1.36
CA ALA A 50 -0.23 3.37 -1.36
C ALA A 50 -0.60 3.91 0.02
N VAL A 51 -0.59 3.09 1.07
CA VAL A 51 -0.94 3.54 2.43
C VAL A 51 0.10 4.53 2.94
N ALA A 52 1.39 4.22 2.78
CA ALA A 52 2.49 5.10 3.18
C ALA A 52 2.55 6.36 2.29
N MET A 53 2.32 6.20 0.97
CA MET A 53 2.25 7.35 0.05
C MET A 53 1.10 8.30 0.41
N SER A 54 -0.08 7.77 0.77
CA SER A 54 -1.22 8.57 1.21
C SER A 54 -0.86 9.41 2.43
N HIS A 55 -0.18 8.80 3.41
CA HIS A 55 0.27 9.51 4.61
C HIS A 55 1.23 10.67 4.26
N ARG A 56 2.16 10.45 3.34
CA ARG A 56 3.09 11.51 2.93
C ARG A 56 2.40 12.60 2.11
N SER A 57 1.40 12.24 1.30
CA SER A 57 0.65 13.20 0.47
C SER A 57 -0.16 14.22 1.28
N THR A 58 -0.51 13.91 2.54
CA THR A 58 -1.21 14.86 3.43
C THR A 58 -0.28 15.90 4.06
N GLY A 59 0.99 15.96 3.65
CA GLY A 59 1.99 16.85 4.24
C GLY A 59 2.51 16.37 5.61
N SER A 60 2.16 15.15 6.02
CA SER A 60 2.60 14.59 7.29
C SER A 60 4.09 14.26 7.26
N GLY A 61 4.74 14.42 8.42
CA GLY A 61 6.13 14.03 8.64
C GLY A 61 6.39 12.53 8.45
N PRO A 62 7.63 12.07 8.67
CA PRO A 62 7.93 10.64 8.70
C PRO A 62 7.09 9.94 9.77
N LEU A 63 6.68 8.70 9.47
CA LEU A 63 6.03 7.80 10.42
C LEU A 63 7.05 7.26 11.43
N SER A 64 6.58 6.97 12.64
CA SER A 64 7.35 6.11 13.56
C SER A 64 7.49 4.71 12.95
N ASN A 65 8.57 3.98 13.30
CA ASN A 65 8.80 2.63 12.79
C ASN A 65 7.58 1.69 12.96
N PRO A 66 6.89 1.65 14.11
CA PRO A 66 5.68 0.82 14.26
C PRO A 66 4.54 1.25 13.33
N ALA A 67 4.34 2.56 13.13
CA ALA A 67 3.30 3.07 12.25
C ALA A 67 3.63 2.82 10.77
N ALA A 68 4.90 2.93 10.38
CA ALA A 68 5.37 2.56 9.04
C ALA A 68 5.19 1.06 8.77
N ALA A 69 5.50 0.20 9.74
CA ALA A 69 5.25 -1.23 9.65
C ALA A 69 3.76 -1.54 9.52
N GLY A 70 2.90 -0.91 10.32
CA GLY A 70 1.45 -1.04 10.21
C GLY A 70 0.91 -0.61 8.85
N ALA A 71 1.42 0.50 8.29
CA ALA A 71 1.05 0.96 6.95
C ALA A 71 1.49 -0.03 5.86
N ALA A 72 2.72 -0.54 5.93
CA ALA A 72 3.26 -1.52 4.98
C ALA A 72 2.47 -2.84 5.02
N VAL A 73 2.16 -3.36 6.21
CA VAL A 73 1.35 -4.57 6.39
C VAL A 73 -0.07 -4.35 5.85
N SER A 74 -0.69 -3.21 6.13
CA SER A 74 -2.04 -2.90 5.64
C SER A 74 -2.09 -2.86 4.11
N GLY A 75 -1.11 -2.19 3.48
CA GLY A 75 -0.99 -2.16 2.02
C GLY A 75 -0.71 -3.54 1.43
N LEU A 76 0.17 -4.32 2.05
CA LEU A 76 0.48 -5.69 1.63
C LEU A 76 -0.76 -6.57 1.66
N MET A 77 -1.56 -6.53 2.74
CA MET A 77 -2.80 -7.30 2.83
C MET A 77 -3.78 -6.94 1.73
N ASN A 78 -3.96 -5.64 1.43
CA ASN A 78 -4.81 -5.21 0.32
C ASN A 78 -4.31 -5.74 -1.04
N ALA A 79 -2.99 -5.70 -1.27
CA ALA A 79 -2.39 -6.22 -2.49
C ALA A 79 -2.59 -7.74 -2.61
N LEU A 80 -2.37 -8.50 -1.54
CA LEU A 80 -2.56 -9.96 -1.53
C LEU A 80 -4.02 -10.35 -1.70
N ILE A 81 -4.96 -9.61 -1.11
CA ILE A 81 -6.40 -9.83 -1.32
C ILE A 81 -6.77 -9.61 -2.80
N ALA A 82 -6.30 -8.51 -3.39
CA ALA A 82 -6.54 -8.24 -4.81
C ALA A 82 -5.93 -9.32 -5.72
N THR A 83 -4.70 -9.74 -5.42
CA THR A 83 -4.03 -10.85 -6.11
C THR A 83 -4.82 -12.16 -5.99
N GLY A 84 -5.30 -12.49 -4.78
CA GLY A 84 -6.11 -13.68 -4.55
C GLY A 84 -7.43 -13.67 -5.34
N ILE A 85 -8.09 -12.52 -5.40
CA ILE A 85 -9.29 -12.33 -6.23
C ILE A 85 -8.98 -12.59 -7.71
N LEU A 86 -7.88 -12.02 -8.23
CA LEU A 86 -7.51 -12.20 -9.63
C LEU A 86 -7.06 -13.63 -9.95
N ALA A 87 -6.29 -14.25 -9.07
CA ALA A 87 -5.90 -15.65 -9.20
C ALA A 87 -7.12 -16.59 -9.24
N PHE A 88 -8.12 -16.35 -8.39
CA PHE A 88 -9.35 -17.14 -8.36
C PHE A 88 -10.19 -16.99 -9.64
N ASN A 89 -10.03 -15.89 -10.39
CA ASN A 89 -10.76 -15.62 -11.63
C ASN A 89 -9.90 -15.88 -12.89
N ASP A 90 -8.74 -16.55 -12.75
CA ASP A 90 -7.78 -16.77 -13.84
C ASP A 90 -7.42 -15.47 -14.59
N ALA A 91 -7.41 -14.34 -13.88
CA ALA A 91 -7.22 -13.00 -14.45
C ALA A 91 -5.77 -12.49 -14.28
N LEU A 92 -4.81 -13.40 -14.08
CA LEU A 92 -3.37 -13.13 -13.96
C LEU A 92 -2.59 -13.69 -15.17
N GLU A 93 -3.21 -13.78 -16.35
CA GLU A 93 -2.60 -14.33 -17.57
C GLU A 93 -1.69 -13.33 -18.33
N GLY A 94 -1.35 -12.21 -17.71
CA GLY A 94 -0.55 -11.18 -18.33
C GLY A 94 0.91 -11.60 -18.54
N PRO A 95 1.68 -10.84 -19.35
CA PRO A 95 3.10 -11.08 -19.53
C PRO A 95 3.85 -10.92 -18.19
N THR A 96 4.70 -11.90 -17.88
CA THR A 96 5.59 -11.88 -16.71
C THR A 96 6.87 -11.11 -17.04
N LEU A 97 7.34 -10.28 -16.12
CA LEU A 97 8.61 -9.57 -16.23
C LEU A 97 9.78 -10.43 -15.77
N LEU A 98 9.51 -11.44 -14.93
CA LEU A 98 10.52 -12.37 -14.47
C LEU A 98 10.67 -13.53 -15.47
N PRO A 99 11.90 -13.80 -15.96
CA PRO A 99 12.14 -14.75 -17.06
C PRO A 99 11.76 -16.21 -16.77
N PHE A 100 11.46 -16.54 -15.51
CA PHE A 100 11.11 -17.90 -15.06
C PHE A 100 9.90 -17.90 -14.11
N GLY A 101 9.18 -16.77 -14.01
CA GLY A 101 8.16 -16.57 -12.99
C GLY A 101 6.78 -16.99 -13.48
N ASP A 102 6.11 -17.80 -12.67
CA ASP A 102 4.65 -17.88 -12.67
C ASP A 102 4.06 -16.51 -12.30
N ALA A 103 3.00 -16.08 -12.97
CA ALA A 103 2.42 -14.75 -12.81
C ALA A 103 1.94 -14.48 -11.38
N LEU A 104 1.40 -15.49 -10.69
CA LEU A 104 1.01 -15.37 -9.28
C LEU A 104 2.24 -15.14 -8.41
N VAL A 105 3.31 -15.92 -8.62
CA VAL A 105 4.57 -15.77 -7.86
C VAL A 105 5.17 -14.38 -8.07
N GLU A 106 5.24 -13.90 -9.31
CA GLU A 106 5.74 -12.55 -9.61
C GLU A 106 4.91 -11.47 -8.90
N THR A 107 3.58 -11.58 -8.98
CA THR A 107 2.62 -10.67 -8.35
C THR A 107 2.81 -10.61 -6.83
N VAL A 108 3.02 -11.77 -6.18
CA VAL A 108 3.30 -11.85 -4.74
C VAL A 108 4.64 -11.19 -4.40
N VAL A 109 5.72 -11.51 -5.11
CA VAL A 109 7.06 -10.92 -4.89
C VAL A 109 7.00 -9.40 -5.02
N PHE A 110 6.30 -8.90 -6.03
CA PHE A 110 6.09 -7.49 -6.27
C PHE A 110 5.22 -6.81 -5.19
N ALA A 111 4.22 -7.49 -4.63
CA ALA A 111 3.50 -6.99 -3.46
C ALA A 111 4.42 -6.77 -2.25
N PHE A 112 5.31 -7.73 -1.96
CA PHE A 112 6.32 -7.59 -0.91
C PHE A 112 7.32 -6.47 -1.19
N ALA A 113 7.78 -6.34 -2.43
CA ALA A 113 8.66 -5.24 -2.83
C ALA A 113 7.99 -3.86 -2.62
N GLY A 114 6.72 -3.73 -3.00
CA GLY A 114 5.94 -2.52 -2.76
C GLY A 114 5.71 -2.23 -1.28
N ALA A 115 5.48 -3.24 -0.45
CA ALA A 115 5.36 -3.08 0.99
C ALA A 115 6.69 -2.59 1.61
N GLY A 116 7.83 -3.16 1.18
CA GLY A 116 9.16 -2.69 1.57
C GLY A 116 9.42 -1.24 1.15
N LEU A 117 9.03 -0.88 -0.07
CA LEU A 117 9.11 0.50 -0.56
C LEU A 117 8.22 1.44 0.25
N GLY A 118 6.98 1.02 0.56
CA GLY A 118 6.06 1.76 1.41
C GLY A 118 6.61 1.99 2.81
N PHE A 119 7.24 0.98 3.41
CA PHE A 119 7.93 1.12 4.69
C PHE A 119 9.05 2.17 4.62
N VAL A 120 9.93 2.08 3.61
CA VAL A 120 11.01 3.06 3.39
C VAL A 120 10.45 4.47 3.19
N ILE A 121 9.43 4.65 2.34
CA ILE A 121 8.75 5.93 2.14
C ILE A 121 8.16 6.47 3.45
N GLY A 122 7.60 5.58 4.27
CA GLY A 122 6.99 5.93 5.56
C GLY A 122 8.00 6.51 6.54
N ILE A 123 9.18 5.89 6.66
CA ILE A 123 10.23 6.35 7.59
C ILE A 123 11.10 7.46 6.99
N TRP A 124 11.15 7.60 5.67
CA TRP A 124 12.05 8.53 5.00
C TRP A 124 11.44 9.92 4.85
N GLY A 125 11.96 10.87 5.63
CA GLY A 125 11.56 12.27 5.55
C GLY A 125 12.45 13.19 6.37
N ARG A 126 13.28 13.99 5.67
CA ARG A 126 14.14 15.02 6.24
C ARG A 126 13.30 16.08 6.97
N GLY A 127 13.36 16.08 8.30
CA GLY A 127 13.15 17.30 9.06
C GLY A 127 14.28 18.26 8.72
N LYS A 128 14.06 19.22 7.82
CA LYS A 128 14.78 20.48 7.96
C LYS A 128 14.01 21.26 9.04
N PRO A 129 14.64 21.57 10.20
CA PRO A 129 14.00 22.46 11.16
C PRO A 129 13.67 23.76 10.42
N ALA A 130 12.45 24.27 10.63
CA ALA A 130 12.14 25.64 10.24
C ALA A 130 13.19 26.52 10.91
N LYS A 131 14.01 27.22 10.11
CA LYS A 131 14.81 28.32 10.64
C LYS A 131 13.81 29.41 10.99
N GLU A 132 13.70 29.68 12.30
CA GLU A 132 13.01 30.85 12.86
C GLU A 132 13.57 32.16 12.29
#